data_AF-A0A963ZNM9-F1
#
_entry.id   AF-A0A963ZNM9-F1
#
_cell.length_a   1.000
_cell.length_b   1.000
_cell.length_c   1.000
_cell.angle_alpha   90.00
_cell.angle_beta   90.00
_cell.angle_gamma   90.00
#
_symmetry.space_group_name_H-M   'P 1'
#
loop_
_entity.id
_entity.type
_entity.pdbx_description
1 polymer ?
#
loop_
_entity_poly.entity_id
_entity_poly.type
_entity_poly.pdbx_seq_one_letter_code
_entity_poly.pdbx_strand_id
1 'polypeptide(L)'
;MRIETTKDILKHSRKFHKLIAEYYHSLSKNSDKERVKLLLNYLEERENQIEKTLEEMEFSLSSHVLNSWFSHSQCQTRLDQLAKLVTEENPDIDKVIDQFIYMDNCLIKIYSKLVHSAENVDVQEFFDNLTKLEENHKKKILKNASQFQDI
;
A
#
# COMPACT_ATOMS: atom_id res chain seq x y z
N MET A 1 23.04 -8.78 0.32
CA MET A 1 22.33 -9.01 1.59
C MET A 1 21.92 -7.65 2.10
N ARG A 2 20.63 -7.36 2.17
CA ARG A 2 20.12 -6.07 2.65
C ARG A 2 19.49 -6.32 4.00
N ILE A 3 19.93 -5.56 5.00
CA ILE A 3 19.35 -5.58 6.33
C ILE A 3 18.47 -4.35 6.42
N GLU A 4 17.19 -4.53 6.73
CA GLU A 4 16.25 -3.44 7.00
C GLU A 4 15.73 -3.58 8.43
N THR A 5 15.47 -2.46 9.09
CA THR A 5 14.72 -2.45 10.36
C THR A 5 13.21 -2.39 10.10
N THR A 6 12.39 -2.70 11.11
CA THR A 6 10.94 -2.41 11.08
C THR A 6 10.67 -0.96 10.69
N LYS A 7 11.47 -0.02 11.22
CA LYS A 7 11.38 1.41 10.88
C LYS A 7 11.68 1.69 9.41
N ASP A 8 12.72 1.06 8.85
CA ASP A 8 13.03 1.20 7.41
C ASP A 8 11.89 0.67 6.55
N ILE A 9 11.34 -0.49 6.91
CA ILE A 9 10.20 -1.09 6.22
C ILE A 9 8.98 -0.16 6.26
N LEU A 10 8.65 0.39 7.42
CA LEU A 10 7.57 1.38 7.58
C LEU A 10 7.78 2.60 6.67
N LYS A 11 9.00 3.14 6.65
CA LYS A 11 9.36 4.26 5.78
C LYS A 11 9.22 3.91 4.30
N HIS A 12 9.59 2.70 3.89
CA HIS A 12 9.42 2.22 2.52
C HIS A 12 7.95 2.05 2.15
N SER A 13 7.12 1.49 3.04
CA SER A 13 5.67 1.40 2.87
C SER A 13 5.01 2.77 2.72
N ARG A 14 5.31 3.72 3.62
CA ARG A 14 4.79 5.10 3.54
C ARG A 14 5.14 5.76 2.22
N LYS A 15 6.40 5.66 1.80
CA LYS A 15 6.86 6.19 0.52
C LYS A 15 6.12 5.56 -0.65
N PHE A 16 5.85 4.26 -0.60
CA PHE A 16 5.08 3.56 -1.62
C PHE A 16 3.65 4.12 -1.72
N HIS A 17 2.88 4.15 -0.63
CA HIS A 17 1.51 4.67 -0.64
C HIS A 17 1.45 6.12 -1.13
N LYS A 18 2.39 6.97 -0.70
CA LYS A 18 2.49 8.35 -1.20
C LYS A 18 2.71 8.42 -2.71
N LEU A 19 3.61 7.60 -3.26
CA LEU A 19 3.87 7.54 -4.69
C LEU A 19 2.63 7.10 -5.47
N ILE A 20 1.88 6.12 -4.95
CA ILE A 20 0.65 5.64 -5.57
C ILE A 20 -0.45 6.72 -5.52
N ALA A 21 -0.58 7.45 -4.40
CA ALA A 21 -1.49 8.59 -4.31
C ALA A 21 -1.16 9.66 -5.38
N GLU A 22 0.12 10.03 -5.50
CA GLU A 22 0.61 10.98 -6.51
C GLU A 22 0.34 10.49 -7.94
N TYR A 23 0.45 9.18 -8.18
CA TYR A 23 0.09 8.58 -9.46
C TYR A 23 -1.41 8.71 -9.77
N TYR A 24 -2.28 8.30 -8.84
CA TYR A 24 -3.74 8.40 -9.04
C TYR A 24 -4.19 9.84 -9.24
N HIS A 25 -3.60 10.78 -8.50
CA HIS A 25 -3.80 12.21 -8.68
C HIS A 25 -3.42 12.69 -10.10
N SER A 26 -2.28 12.21 -10.60
CA SER A 26 -1.80 12.58 -11.94
C SER A 26 -2.71 12.00 -13.03
N LEU A 27 -3.17 10.76 -12.87
CA LEU A 27 -4.14 10.16 -13.78
C LEU A 27 -5.49 10.89 -13.78
N SER A 28 -5.98 11.31 -12.60
CA SER A 28 -7.30 11.96 -12.51
C SER A 28 -7.29 13.32 -13.21
N LYS A 29 -6.17 14.05 -13.14
CA LYS A 29 -5.95 15.29 -13.90
C LYS A 29 -5.93 15.10 -15.42
N ASN A 30 -5.43 13.95 -15.89
CA ASN A 30 -5.25 13.66 -17.31
C ASN A 30 -6.39 12.85 -17.93
N SER A 31 -7.33 12.32 -17.15
CA SER A 31 -8.48 11.60 -17.70
C SER A 31 -9.55 12.58 -18.19
N ASP A 32 -10.28 12.22 -19.24
CA ASP A 32 -11.46 12.96 -19.70
C ASP A 32 -12.78 12.33 -19.22
N LYS A 33 -12.69 11.15 -18.60
CA LYS A 33 -13.84 10.36 -18.16
C LYS A 33 -14.16 10.70 -16.71
N GLU A 34 -15.25 11.44 -16.47
CA GLU A 34 -15.65 11.89 -15.12
C GLU A 34 -15.69 10.74 -14.10
N ARG A 35 -16.23 9.60 -14.51
CA ARG A 35 -16.34 8.42 -13.65
C ARG A 35 -14.99 7.82 -13.26
N VAL A 36 -14.01 7.83 -14.17
CA VAL A 36 -12.62 7.42 -13.88
C VAL A 36 -11.97 8.41 -12.93
N LYS A 37 -12.21 9.72 -13.09
CA LYS A 37 -11.71 10.75 -12.16
C LYS A 37 -12.21 10.52 -10.74
N LEU A 38 -13.51 10.25 -10.58
CA LEU A 38 -14.10 10.01 -9.27
C LEU A 38 -13.46 8.80 -8.58
N LEU A 39 -13.26 7.69 -9.30
CA LEU A 39 -12.56 6.52 -8.77
C LEU A 39 -11.11 6.84 -8.40
N LEU A 40 -10.36 7.53 -9.26
CA LEU A 40 -8.96 7.87 -9.03
C LEU A 40 -8.79 8.82 -7.83
N ASN A 41 -9.64 9.83 -7.69
CA ASN A 41 -9.64 10.73 -6.53
C ASN A 41 -9.98 9.98 -5.24
N TYR A 42 -10.94 9.04 -5.31
CA TYR A 42 -11.27 8.19 -4.18
C TYR A 42 -10.08 7.30 -3.76
N LEU A 43 -9.36 6.71 -4.72
CA LEU A 43 -8.16 5.92 -4.44
C LEU A 43 -7.02 6.78 -3.89
N GLU A 44 -6.78 7.97 -4.45
CA GLU A 44 -5.80 8.94 -3.94
C GLU A 44 -6.03 9.27 -2.45
N GLU A 45 -7.26 9.61 -2.07
CA GLU A 45 -7.60 9.93 -0.68
C GLU A 45 -7.30 8.75 0.26
N ARG A 46 -7.57 7.53 -0.20
CA ARG A 46 -7.37 6.30 0.58
C ARG A 46 -5.90 5.97 0.80
N GLU A 47 -5.08 6.09 -0.23
CA GLU A 47 -3.63 5.90 -0.13
C GLU A 47 -3.00 6.92 0.83
N ASN A 48 -3.44 8.18 0.77
CA ASN A 48 -3.02 9.20 1.73
C ASN A 48 -3.46 8.88 3.17
N GLN A 49 -4.66 8.34 3.35
CA GLN A 49 -5.14 7.91 4.67
C GLN A 49 -4.30 6.76 5.24
N ILE A 50 -3.87 5.80 4.40
CA ILE A 50 -3.00 4.71 4.82
C ILE A 50 -1.63 5.26 5.22
N GLU A 51 -1.02 6.09 4.39
CA GLU A 51 0.29 6.70 4.71
C GLU A 51 0.27 7.41 6.07
N LYS A 52 -0.78 8.19 6.35
CA LYS A 52 -0.97 8.84 7.65
C LYS A 52 -1.16 7.82 8.79
N THR A 53 -1.93 6.77 8.56
CA THR A 53 -2.12 5.70 9.56
C THR A 53 -0.79 5.02 9.89
N LEU A 54 0.06 4.77 8.89
CA LEU A 54 1.38 4.19 9.10
C LEU A 54 2.30 5.13 9.88
N GLU A 55 2.22 6.43 9.63
CA GLU A 55 2.92 7.44 10.42
C GLU A 55 2.48 7.42 11.89
N GLU A 56 1.18 7.42 12.16
CA GLU A 56 0.63 7.33 13.52
C GLU A 56 1.04 6.02 14.23
N MET A 57 1.04 4.90 13.50
CA MET A 57 1.54 3.62 14.00
C MET A 57 3.01 3.71 14.39
N GLU A 58 3.87 4.30 13.55
CA GLU A 58 5.30 4.50 13.85
C GLU A 58 5.52 5.21 15.19
N PHE A 59 4.74 6.27 15.49
CA PHE A 59 4.84 7.01 16.75
C PHE A 59 4.35 6.23 17.97
N SER A 60 3.48 5.24 17.78
CA SER A 60 2.93 4.41 18.86
C SER A 60 3.80 3.20 19.23
N LEU A 61 4.78 2.85 18.38
CA LEU A 61 5.62 1.67 18.58
C LEU A 61 6.76 1.91 19.57
N SER A 62 7.12 0.85 20.29
CA SER A 62 8.31 0.86 21.13
C SER A 62 9.59 0.89 20.29
N SER A 63 10.65 1.47 20.84
CA SER A 63 11.98 1.50 20.20
C SER A 63 12.52 0.10 19.90
N HIS A 64 12.19 -0.90 20.73
CA HIS A 64 12.57 -2.28 20.52
C HIS A 64 11.93 -2.86 19.23
N VAL A 65 10.64 -2.62 19.00
CA VAL A 65 9.94 -3.08 17.78
C VAL A 65 10.48 -2.34 16.55
N LEU A 66 10.66 -1.02 16.63
CA LEU A 66 11.15 -0.21 15.51
C LEU A 66 12.57 -0.61 15.05
N ASN A 67 13.44 -0.98 15.99
CA ASN A 67 14.84 -1.32 15.71
C ASN A 67 15.05 -2.83 15.45
N SER A 68 13.98 -3.62 15.36
CA SER A 68 14.06 -5.04 15.03
C SER A 68 14.51 -5.24 13.58
N TRP A 69 15.46 -6.16 13.35
CA TRP A 69 16.15 -6.32 12.08
C TRP A 69 15.61 -7.48 11.25
N PHE A 70 15.66 -7.32 9.92
CA PHE A 70 15.34 -8.35 8.95
C PHE A 70 16.53 -8.57 8.02
N SER A 71 17.27 -9.68 8.18
CA SER A 71 18.51 -9.95 7.44
C SER A 71 18.31 -10.30 5.95
N HIS A 72 17.08 -10.65 5.57
CA HIS A 72 16.73 -11.07 4.21
C HIS A 72 15.48 -10.35 3.67
N SER A 73 15.10 -9.22 4.26
CA SER A 73 14.01 -8.44 3.71
C SER A 73 14.41 -7.89 2.34
N GLN A 74 13.49 -8.05 1.39
CA GLN A 74 13.57 -7.44 0.06
C GLN A 74 12.44 -6.41 -0.06
N CYS A 75 12.05 -5.77 1.05
CA CYS A 75 10.83 -4.99 1.13
C CYS A 75 10.94 -3.79 0.18
N GLN A 76 11.98 -2.96 0.35
CA GLN A 76 12.14 -1.82 -0.55
C GLN A 76 12.20 -2.25 -2.02
N THR A 77 13.01 -3.25 -2.36
CA THR A 77 13.18 -3.67 -3.76
C THR A 77 11.85 -4.13 -4.38
N ARG A 78 11.03 -4.89 -3.63
CA ARG A 78 9.72 -5.32 -4.13
C ARG A 78 8.75 -4.15 -4.28
N LEU A 79 8.74 -3.22 -3.33
CA LEU A 79 7.90 -2.01 -3.40
C LEU A 79 8.31 -1.11 -4.57
N ASP A 80 9.61 -0.88 -4.75
CA ASP A 80 10.16 -0.10 -5.87
C ASP A 80 9.85 -0.76 -7.24
N GLN A 81 9.85 -2.09 -7.31
CA GLN A 81 9.44 -2.83 -8.51
C GLN A 81 7.94 -2.71 -8.77
N LEU A 82 7.13 -2.82 -7.72
CA LEU A 82 5.68 -2.70 -7.81
C LEU A 82 5.27 -1.30 -8.28
N ALA A 83 5.90 -0.26 -7.74
CA ALA A 83 5.67 1.13 -8.13
C ALA A 83 6.00 1.42 -9.60
N LYS A 84 6.83 0.59 -10.25
CA LYS A 84 7.16 0.73 -11.68
C LYS A 84 6.16 0.08 -12.62
N LEU A 85 5.24 -0.74 -12.12
CA LEU A 85 4.18 -1.37 -12.93
C LEU A 85 3.05 -0.40 -13.29
N VAL A 86 3.21 0.84 -12.86
CA VAL A 86 2.27 1.94 -12.96
C VAL A 86 2.57 2.69 -14.27
N THR A 87 1.95 2.29 -15.39
CA THR A 87 2.37 2.76 -16.72
C THR A 87 1.25 3.11 -17.70
N GLU A 88 -0.02 2.86 -17.40
CA GLU A 88 -1.09 3.08 -18.37
C GLU A 88 -1.55 4.56 -18.37
N GLU A 89 -1.51 5.19 -19.55
CA GLU A 89 -2.06 6.52 -19.77
C GLU A 89 -3.56 6.41 -20.10
N ASN A 90 -4.41 7.00 -19.28
CA ASN A 90 -5.88 7.03 -19.42
C ASN A 90 -6.60 5.65 -19.35
N PRO A 91 -6.42 4.89 -18.26
CA PRO A 91 -7.10 3.60 -18.08
C PRO A 91 -8.63 3.76 -18.00
N ASP A 92 -9.36 2.68 -18.31
CA ASP A 92 -10.76 2.56 -17.92
C ASP A 92 -10.92 2.11 -16.46
N ILE A 93 -12.15 2.06 -15.98
CA ILE A 93 -12.47 1.74 -14.58
C ILE A 93 -11.99 0.34 -14.20
N ASP A 94 -12.22 -0.64 -15.07
CA ASP A 94 -11.87 -2.04 -14.79
C ASP A 94 -10.35 -2.20 -14.72
N LYS A 95 -9.60 -1.51 -15.61
CA LYS A 95 -8.13 -1.47 -15.56
C LYS A 95 -7.60 -0.83 -14.29
N VAL A 96 -8.20 0.28 -13.84
CA VAL A 96 -7.81 0.92 -12.57
C VAL A 96 -8.04 -0.04 -11.40
N ILE A 97 -9.20 -0.70 -11.36
CA ILE A 97 -9.56 -1.66 -10.31
C ILE A 97 -8.61 -2.87 -10.33
N ASP A 98 -8.35 -3.46 -11.50
CA ASP A 98 -7.46 -4.62 -11.65
C ASP A 98 -6.04 -4.29 -11.18
N GLN A 99 -5.52 -3.14 -11.58
CA GLN A 99 -4.19 -2.66 -11.16
C GLN A 99 -4.13 -2.47 -9.65
N PHE A 100 -5.16 -1.84 -9.06
CA PHE A 100 -5.30 -1.66 -7.62
C PHE A 100 -5.28 -3.01 -6.88
N ILE A 101 -6.14 -3.96 -7.29
CA ILE A 101 -6.23 -5.30 -6.69
C ILE A 101 -4.89 -6.02 -6.76
N TYR A 102 -4.21 -5.94 -7.92
CA TYR A 102 -2.91 -6.56 -8.11
C TYR A 102 -1.87 -6.00 -7.13
N MET A 103 -1.81 -4.66 -6.99
CA MET A 103 -0.89 -3.99 -6.09
C MET A 103 -1.15 -4.33 -4.61
N ASP A 104 -2.40 -4.24 -4.16
CA ASP A 104 -2.78 -4.60 -2.79
C ASP A 104 -2.44 -6.06 -2.47
N ASN A 105 -2.70 -6.97 -3.40
CA ASN A 105 -2.34 -8.38 -3.22
C ASN A 105 -0.83 -8.58 -3.10
N CYS A 106 -0.03 -7.78 -3.81
CA CYS A 106 1.41 -7.77 -3.66
C CYS A 106 1.84 -7.21 -2.30
N LEU A 107 1.24 -6.11 -1.83
CA LEU A 107 1.51 -5.55 -0.50
C LEU A 107 1.20 -6.55 0.63
N ILE A 108 0.00 -7.14 0.60
CA ILE A 108 -0.42 -8.18 1.55
C ILE A 108 0.60 -9.32 1.58
N LYS A 109 1.08 -9.77 0.42
CA LYS A 109 2.11 -10.83 0.34
C LYS A 109 3.47 -10.38 0.89
N ILE A 110 3.85 -9.11 0.71
CA ILE A 110 5.09 -8.56 1.26
C ILE A 110 5.01 -8.54 2.79
N TYR A 111 3.93 -7.97 3.35
CA TYR A 111 3.75 -7.85 4.81
C TYR A 111 3.55 -9.21 5.48
N SER A 112 2.78 -10.11 4.88
CA SER A 112 2.62 -11.48 5.39
C SER A 112 3.97 -12.20 5.49
N LYS A 113 4.87 -12.02 4.53
CA LYS A 113 6.22 -12.61 4.61
C LYS A 113 7.04 -12.04 5.76
N LEU A 114 6.84 -10.76 6.09
CA LEU A 114 7.53 -10.12 7.21
C LEU A 114 7.06 -10.69 8.54
N VAL A 115 5.76 -10.98 8.70
CA VAL A 115 5.22 -11.70 9.87
C VAL A 115 5.97 -13.02 10.09
N HIS A 116 6.10 -13.84 9.04
CA HIS A 116 6.77 -15.14 9.15
C HIS A 116 8.28 -15.04 9.40
N SER A 117 8.91 -13.92 9.04
CA SER A 117 10.35 -13.71 9.22
C SER A 117 10.71 -12.98 10.51
N ALA A 118 9.72 -12.44 11.24
CA ALA A 118 9.96 -11.71 12.47
C ALA A 118 10.26 -12.68 13.62
N GLU A 119 11.32 -12.40 14.37
CA GLU A 119 11.79 -13.27 15.46
C GLU A 119 11.05 -13.05 16.78
N ASN A 120 10.39 -11.91 16.96
CA ASN A 120 9.65 -11.55 18.17
C ASN A 120 8.15 -11.35 17.89
N VAL A 121 7.31 -11.84 18.78
CA VAL A 121 5.83 -11.74 18.75
C VAL A 121 5.33 -10.31 18.57
N ASP A 122 5.94 -9.31 19.23
CA ASP A 122 5.52 -7.91 19.10
C ASP A 122 5.69 -7.40 17.65
N VAL A 123 6.77 -7.82 16.99
CA VAL A 123 7.07 -7.47 15.60
C VAL A 123 6.16 -8.25 14.65
N GLN A 124 5.86 -9.51 14.96
CA GLN A 124 4.89 -10.32 14.23
C GLN A 124 3.50 -9.69 14.27
N GLU A 125 3.03 -9.31 15.46
CA GLU A 125 1.72 -8.67 15.67
C GLU A 125 1.64 -7.34 14.92
N PHE A 126 2.72 -6.55 14.95
CA PHE A 126 2.78 -5.31 14.17
C PHE A 126 2.59 -5.54 12.66
N PHE A 127 3.34 -6.48 12.06
CA PHE A 127 3.21 -6.78 10.62
C PHE A 127 1.90 -7.49 10.27
N ASP A 128 1.31 -8.24 11.20
CA ASP A 128 -0.01 -8.84 11.05
C ASP A 128 -1.11 -7.76 11.04
N ASN A 129 -1.01 -6.78 11.93
CA ASN A 129 -1.88 -5.61 11.93
C ASN A 129 -1.77 -4.81 10.63
N LEU A 130 -0.55 -4.65 10.10
CA LEU A 130 -0.32 -4.01 8.80
C LEU A 130 -0.93 -4.82 7.64
N THR A 131 -0.78 -6.15 7.67
CA THR A 131 -1.41 -7.04 6.67
C THR A 131 -2.94 -6.91 6.71
N LYS A 132 -3.54 -6.90 7.90
CA LYS A 132 -4.98 -6.71 8.09
C LYS A 132 -5.46 -5.34 7.63
N LEU A 133 -4.65 -4.29 7.81
CA LEU A 133 -4.95 -2.95 7.31
C LEU A 133 -5.16 -2.98 5.79
N GLU A 134 -4.21 -3.56 5.05
CA GLU A 134 -4.29 -3.70 3.58
C GLU A 134 -5.45 -4.60 3.13
N GLU A 135 -5.69 -5.71 3.83
CA GLU A 135 -6.83 -6.57 3.50
C GLU A 135 -8.17 -5.85 3.66
N ASN A 136 -8.30 -5.05 4.72
CA ASN A 136 -9.50 -4.26 4.97
C ASN A 136 -9.63 -3.10 3.97
N HIS A 137 -8.52 -2.49 3.56
CA HIS A 137 -8.48 -1.49 2.50
C HIS A 137 -9.03 -2.07 1.20
N LYS A 138 -8.43 -3.17 0.71
CA LYS A 138 -8.87 -3.87 -0.49
C LYS A 138 -10.36 -4.21 -0.47
N LYS A 139 -10.86 -4.78 0.64
CA LYS A 139 -12.28 -5.12 0.81
C LYS A 139 -13.20 -3.90 0.70
N LYS A 140 -12.81 -2.76 1.31
CA LYS A 140 -13.58 -1.51 1.25
C LYS A 140 -13.60 -0.94 -0.16
N ILE A 141 -12.47 -0.94 -0.85
CA ILE A 141 -12.41 -0.46 -2.24
C ILE A 141 -13.28 -1.33 -3.13
N LEU A 142 -13.15 -2.66 -3.09
CA LEU A 142 -13.95 -3.58 -3.92
C LEU A 142 -15.46 -3.41 -3.71
N LYS A 143 -15.88 -3.22 -2.45
CA LYS A 143 -17.28 -2.96 -2.11
C LYS A 143 -17.79 -1.64 -2.69
N ASN A 144 -16.95 -0.61 -2.75
CA ASN A 144 -17.33 0.71 -3.25
C ASN A 144 -17.11 0.83 -4.78
N ALA A 145 -16.19 0.04 -5.34
CA ALA A 145 -15.90 -0.03 -6.77
C ALA A 145 -17.12 -0.42 -7.59
N SER A 146 -18.00 -1.28 -7.05
CA SER A 146 -19.27 -1.61 -7.70
C SER A 146 -20.18 -0.38 -7.85
N GLN A 147 -20.13 0.58 -6.92
CA GLN A 147 -20.88 1.84 -7.03
C GLN A 147 -20.32 2.70 -8.17
N PHE A 148 -19.01 2.69 -8.37
CA PHE A 148 -18.37 3.28 -9.56
C PHE A 148 -18.54 2.40 -10.81
N GLN A 149 -19.13 1.20 -10.73
CA GLN A 149 -19.53 0.42 -11.90
C GLN A 149 -20.94 0.77 -12.39
N ASP A 150 -21.79 1.28 -11.49
CA ASP A 150 -23.22 1.54 -11.70
C ASP A 150 -23.61 3.00 -12.03
N ILE A 151 -22.68 3.97 -11.89
CA ILE A 151 -22.89 5.41 -12.18
C ILE A 151 -22.82 5.71 -13.68
#